data_AF-B6W9R9-F1
#
_entry.id   AF-B6W9R9-F1
#
_cell.length_a   1.000
_cell.length_b   1.000
_cell.length_c   1.000
_cell.angle_alpha   90.00
_cell.angle_beta   90.00
_cell.angle_gamma   90.00
#
_symmetry.space_group_name_H-M   'P 1'
#
loop_
_entity.id
_entity.type
_entity.pdbx_description
1 polymer ?
#
loop_
_entity_poly.entity_id
_entity_poly.type
_entity_poly.pdbx_seq_one_letter_code
_entity_poly.pdbx_strand_id
1 'polypeptide(L)'
;MFFKDTFKRFFDEKLIFIILTISALAYLLLKLLIEAEGLIFLFYFSISLLTSLIFREACLTDEIYFEDKKKLNKKNILSYILSKNLFVIFLTSMLVSLVFLLSFLLKYKIVNIKDFFDILILILATLASENIVLLFYNKPIFTEYPRPLIGDKYIGLTYFKSMIPSILIDLLIGMVFTKYSLKYLFIFCYFISIIIFYIRVKNRGLYD
;
A
#
# COMPACT_ATOMS: atom_id res chain seq x y z
N MET A 1 -16.14 -10.93 0.30
CA MET A 1 -16.27 -10.72 1.76
C MET A 1 -15.17 -9.81 2.25
N PHE A 2 -13.89 -10.22 2.13
CA PHE A 2 -12.72 -9.44 2.56
C PHE A 2 -12.68 -7.98 2.05
N PHE A 3 -13.06 -7.71 0.80
CA PHE A 3 -13.01 -6.35 0.24
C PHE A 3 -13.98 -5.41 0.94
N LYS A 4 -15.25 -5.84 1.06
CA LYS A 4 -16.32 -5.08 1.72
C LYS A 4 -15.99 -4.85 3.19
N ASP A 5 -15.46 -5.86 3.87
CA ASP A 5 -15.07 -5.76 5.28
C ASP A 5 -13.91 -4.77 5.47
N THR A 6 -12.90 -4.84 4.59
CA THR A 6 -11.75 -3.90 4.59
C THR A 6 -12.23 -2.48 4.32
N PHE A 7 -13.08 -2.28 3.31
CA PHE A 7 -13.63 -0.97 2.96
C PHE A 7 -14.45 -0.37 4.10
N LYS A 8 -15.39 -1.14 4.64
CA LYS A 8 -16.25 -0.72 5.75
C LYS A 8 -15.42 -0.24 6.94
N ARG A 9 -14.43 -1.03 7.35
CA ARG A 9 -13.54 -0.68 8.47
C ARG A 9 -12.66 0.51 8.20
N PHE A 10 -12.13 0.57 6.97
CA PHE A 10 -11.29 1.69 6.60
C PHE A 10 -12.09 2.99 6.70
N PHE A 11 -13.39 3.03 6.37
CA PHE A 11 -14.15 4.30 6.28
C PHE A 11 -15.17 4.58 7.41
N ASP A 12 -15.61 3.62 8.21
CA ASP A 12 -16.79 3.77 9.08
C ASP A 12 -16.58 4.66 10.33
N GLU A 13 -15.48 4.52 11.07
CA GLU A 13 -15.37 5.20 12.39
C GLU A 13 -14.58 6.51 12.37
N LYS A 14 -13.80 6.76 11.31
CA LYS A 14 -12.84 7.87 11.24
C LYS A 14 -12.88 8.62 9.92
N LEU A 15 -14.03 8.62 9.24
CA LEU A 15 -14.21 9.18 7.90
C LEU A 15 -13.60 10.59 7.76
N ILE A 16 -13.88 11.49 8.71
CA ILE A 16 -13.36 12.87 8.68
C ILE A 16 -11.84 12.90 8.78
N PHE A 17 -11.25 12.13 9.70
CA PHE A 17 -9.81 12.03 9.86
C PHE A 17 -9.14 11.48 8.59
N ILE A 18 -9.78 10.49 7.96
CA ILE A 18 -9.31 9.90 6.71
C ILE A 18 -9.40 10.90 5.56
N ILE A 19 -10.50 11.64 5.44
CA ILE A 19 -10.66 12.69 4.43
C ILE A 19 -9.55 13.75 4.60
N LEU A 20 -9.28 14.19 5.84
CA LEU A 20 -8.21 15.14 6.12
C LEU A 20 -6.82 14.58 5.78
N THR A 21 -6.57 13.32 6.13
CA THR A 21 -5.30 12.63 5.84
C THR A 21 -5.09 12.46 4.33
N ILE A 22 -6.12 11.99 3.62
CA ILE A 22 -6.16 11.88 2.15
C ILE A 22 -5.89 13.25 1.51
N SER A 23 -6.55 14.31 1.99
CA SER A 23 -6.37 15.65 1.46
C SER A 23 -4.96 16.20 1.69
N ALA A 24 -4.40 15.98 2.88
CA ALA A 24 -3.02 16.39 3.21
C ALA A 24 -1.99 15.65 2.35
N LEU A 25 -2.17 14.33 2.17
CA LEU A 25 -1.32 13.53 1.29
C LEU A 25 -1.44 13.97 -0.17
N ALA A 26 -2.65 14.25 -0.65
CA ALA A 26 -2.85 14.77 -2.00
C ALA A 26 -2.15 16.12 -2.20
N TYR A 27 -2.24 17.03 -1.21
CA TYR A 27 -1.51 18.30 -1.23
C TYR A 27 0.02 18.11 -1.26
N LEU A 28 0.56 17.22 -0.43
CA LEU A 28 2.00 16.93 -0.41
C LEU A 28 2.50 16.35 -1.74
N LEU A 29 1.76 15.38 -2.30
CA LEU A 29 2.07 14.80 -3.60
C LEU A 29 2.01 15.84 -4.72
N LEU A 30 1.00 16.71 -4.68
CA LEU A 30 0.85 17.82 -5.62
C LEU A 30 2.04 18.79 -5.52
N LYS A 31 2.46 19.14 -4.31
CA LYS A 31 3.62 20.01 -4.08
C LYS A 31 4.91 19.38 -4.61
N LEU A 32 5.13 18.09 -4.35
CA LEU A 32 6.26 17.35 -4.90
C LEU A 32 6.24 17.29 -6.42
N LEU A 33 5.05 17.16 -7.02
CA LEU A 33 4.88 17.13 -8.46
C LEU A 33 5.20 18.48 -9.11
N ILE A 34 4.87 19.59 -8.44
CA ILE A 34 5.01 20.96 -8.97
C ILE A 34 6.40 21.54 -8.71
N GLU A 35 6.91 21.43 -7.49
CA GLU A 35 8.07 22.22 -7.03
C GLU A 35 9.41 21.48 -7.13
N ALA A 36 9.37 20.16 -7.34
CA ALA A 36 10.56 19.31 -7.29
C ALA A 36 11.14 19.03 -8.69
N GLU A 37 11.39 20.08 -9.48
CA GLU A 37 12.08 19.95 -10.77
C GLU A 37 13.45 19.27 -10.56
N GLY A 38 13.63 18.07 -11.11
CA GLY A 38 14.84 17.24 -10.96
C GLY A 38 14.79 16.18 -9.84
N LEU A 39 13.78 16.22 -8.95
CA LEU A 39 13.56 15.23 -7.89
C LEU A 39 12.25 14.46 -8.08
N ILE A 40 11.84 14.23 -9.33
CA ILE A 40 10.64 13.45 -9.68
C ILE A 40 10.63 12.05 -9.03
N PHE A 41 11.80 11.50 -8.72
CA PHE A 41 11.89 10.24 -7.97
C PHE A 41 11.25 10.33 -6.58
N LEU A 42 11.26 11.50 -5.92
CA LEU A 42 10.61 11.68 -4.61
C LEU A 42 9.09 11.59 -4.73
N PHE A 43 8.52 12.04 -5.85
CA PHE A 43 7.10 11.86 -6.13
C PHE A 43 6.76 10.38 -6.29
N TYR A 44 7.49 9.64 -7.13
CA TYR A 44 7.29 8.19 -7.27
C TYR A 44 7.56 7.42 -5.98
N PHE A 45 8.61 7.77 -5.25
CA PHE A 45 8.90 7.20 -3.94
C PHE A 45 7.75 7.44 -2.94
N SER A 46 7.18 8.66 -2.94
CA SER A 46 6.05 8.98 -2.06
C SER A 46 4.80 8.18 -2.42
N ILE A 47 4.53 7.93 -3.71
CA ILE A 47 3.45 7.05 -4.14
C ILE A 47 3.71 5.60 -3.71
N SER A 48 4.95 5.12 -3.85
CA SER A 48 5.34 3.77 -3.43
C SER A 48 5.16 3.61 -1.92
N LEU A 49 5.72 4.52 -1.11
CA LEU A 49 5.50 4.54 0.34
C LEU A 49 4.02 4.55 0.71
N LEU A 50 3.22 5.40 0.07
CA LEU A 50 1.78 5.47 0.30
C LEU A 50 1.08 4.15 0.00
N THR A 51 1.45 3.49 -1.11
CA THR A 51 0.92 2.18 -1.50
C THR A 51 1.24 1.13 -0.43
N SER A 52 2.49 1.10 0.06
CA SER A 52 2.93 0.18 1.11
C SER A 52 2.23 0.43 2.45
N LEU A 53 2.05 1.70 2.83
CA LEU A 53 1.33 2.09 4.04
C LEU A 53 -0.13 1.62 3.98
N ILE A 54 -0.83 1.91 2.88
CA ILE A 54 -2.22 1.49 2.68
C ILE A 54 -2.33 -0.04 2.70
N PHE A 55 -1.38 -0.75 2.08
CA PHE A 55 -1.38 -2.21 2.05
C PHE A 55 -1.18 -2.83 3.42
N ARG A 56 -0.25 -2.28 4.22
CA ARG A 56 -0.03 -2.72 5.59
C ARG A 56 -1.24 -2.45 6.48
N GLU A 57 -1.85 -1.28 6.40
CA GLU A 57 -3.10 -1.03 7.12
C GLU A 57 -4.21 -1.98 6.65
N ALA A 58 -4.30 -2.27 5.35
CA ALA A 58 -5.30 -3.20 4.84
C ALA A 58 -5.08 -4.66 5.30
N CYS A 59 -3.90 -5.05 5.76
CA CYS A 59 -3.57 -6.43 6.10
C CYS A 59 -3.24 -6.68 7.59
N LEU A 60 -2.61 -5.71 8.26
CA LEU A 60 -1.91 -5.89 9.53
C LEU A 60 -2.47 -5.05 10.68
N THR A 61 -3.46 -4.19 10.45
CA THR A 61 -4.19 -3.57 11.56
C THR A 61 -4.87 -4.66 12.37
N ASP A 62 -4.69 -4.68 13.69
CA ASP A 62 -5.07 -5.83 14.54
C ASP A 62 -6.50 -6.30 14.31
N GLU A 63 -7.45 -5.35 14.22
CA GLU A 63 -8.85 -5.65 13.95
C GLU A 63 -9.06 -6.43 12.66
N ILE A 64 -8.42 -5.99 11.58
CA ILE A 64 -8.50 -6.63 10.26
C ILE A 64 -7.77 -7.97 10.31
N TYR A 65 -6.58 -8.00 10.90
CA TYR A 65 -5.76 -9.19 11.04
C TYR A 65 -6.49 -10.33 11.76
N PHE A 66 -7.04 -10.07 12.95
CA PHE A 66 -7.69 -11.09 13.77
C PHE A 66 -8.99 -11.60 13.18
N GLU A 67 -9.75 -10.75 12.49
CA GLU A 67 -10.95 -11.20 11.79
C GLU A 67 -10.65 -11.98 10.52
N ASP A 68 -9.70 -11.50 9.74
CA ASP A 68 -9.32 -12.20 8.52
C ASP A 68 -8.71 -13.56 8.87
N LYS A 69 -7.93 -13.65 9.95
CA LYS A 69 -7.44 -14.93 10.50
C LYS A 69 -8.57 -15.92 10.81
N LYS A 70 -9.71 -15.47 11.34
CA LYS A 70 -10.88 -16.33 11.63
C LYS A 70 -11.61 -16.79 10.37
N LYS A 71 -11.64 -15.94 9.33
CA LYS A 71 -12.36 -16.19 8.07
C LYS A 71 -11.53 -16.94 7.04
N LEU A 72 -10.19 -16.86 7.12
CA LEU A 72 -9.28 -17.43 6.12
C LEU A 72 -9.24 -18.95 6.22
N ASN A 73 -9.41 -19.60 5.07
CA ASN A 73 -9.26 -21.04 4.90
C ASN A 73 -8.60 -21.34 3.55
N LYS A 74 -8.16 -22.59 3.33
CA LYS A 74 -7.43 -22.98 2.10
C LYS A 74 -8.20 -22.69 0.80
N LYS A 75 -9.52 -22.55 0.84
CA LYS A 75 -10.37 -22.31 -0.33
C LYS A 75 -10.45 -20.83 -0.70
N ASN A 76 -10.27 -19.91 0.24
CA ASN A 76 -10.45 -18.48 0.02
C ASN A 76 -9.15 -17.65 0.03
N ILE A 77 -7.97 -18.28 0.13
CA ILE A 77 -6.66 -17.60 0.13
C ILE A 77 -6.49 -16.67 -1.09
N LEU A 78 -6.78 -17.17 -2.30
CA LEU A 78 -6.62 -16.36 -3.50
C LEU A 78 -7.57 -15.15 -3.49
N SER A 79 -8.81 -15.36 -3.04
CA SER A 79 -9.80 -14.28 -2.89
C SER A 79 -9.34 -13.23 -1.87
N TYR A 80 -8.72 -13.66 -0.77
CA TYR A 80 -8.10 -12.78 0.22
C TYR A 80 -6.99 -11.93 -0.41
N ILE A 81 -5.99 -12.56 -1.03
CA ILE A 81 -4.83 -11.85 -1.63
C ILE A 81 -5.30 -10.85 -2.69
N LEU A 82 -6.15 -11.28 -3.63
CA LEU A 82 -6.68 -10.41 -4.67
C LEU A 82 -7.51 -9.27 -4.08
N SER A 83 -8.30 -9.55 -3.05
CA SER A 83 -9.10 -8.52 -2.39
C SER A 83 -8.25 -7.44 -1.73
N LYS A 84 -7.14 -7.81 -1.06
CA LYS A 84 -6.26 -6.84 -0.41
C LYS A 84 -5.54 -5.99 -1.44
N ASN A 85 -4.92 -6.61 -2.45
CA ASN A 85 -4.27 -5.89 -3.54
C ASN A 85 -5.25 -4.94 -4.26
N LEU A 86 -6.47 -5.40 -4.58
CA LEU A 86 -7.46 -4.59 -5.29
C LEU A 86 -7.95 -3.39 -4.47
N PHE A 87 -8.07 -3.55 -3.14
CA PHE A 87 -8.38 -2.43 -2.25
C PHE A 87 -7.30 -1.34 -2.30
N VAL A 88 -6.03 -1.73 -2.25
CA VAL A 88 -4.93 -0.78 -2.32
C VAL A 88 -4.83 -0.10 -3.67
N ILE A 89 -4.97 -0.87 -4.77
CA ILE A 89 -5.00 -0.31 -6.12
C ILE A 89 -6.11 0.73 -6.23
N PHE A 90 -7.32 0.39 -5.79
CA PHE A 90 -8.46 1.29 -5.80
C PHE A 90 -8.17 2.58 -5.03
N LEU A 91 -7.76 2.47 -3.76
CA LEU A 91 -7.58 3.63 -2.90
C LEU A 91 -6.43 4.53 -3.37
N THR A 92 -5.30 3.94 -3.75
CA THR A 92 -4.13 4.69 -4.23
C THR A 92 -4.41 5.36 -5.57
N SER A 93 -5.11 4.68 -6.48
CA SER A 93 -5.50 5.27 -7.76
C SER A 93 -6.47 6.43 -7.57
N MET A 94 -7.40 6.33 -6.62
CA MET A 94 -8.31 7.44 -6.28
C MET A 94 -7.53 8.67 -5.79
N LEU A 95 -6.53 8.47 -4.93
CA LEU A 95 -5.64 9.52 -4.43
C LEU A 95 -4.84 10.18 -5.55
N VAL A 96 -4.21 9.38 -6.42
CA VAL A 96 -3.45 9.88 -7.57
C VAL A 96 -4.34 10.67 -8.52
N SER A 97 -5.57 10.18 -8.76
CA SER A 97 -6.56 10.87 -9.61
C SER A 97 -6.96 12.22 -9.03
N LEU A 98 -7.11 12.30 -7.70
CA LEU A 98 -7.36 13.55 -7.00
C LEU A 98 -6.19 14.53 -7.16
N VAL A 99 -4.94 14.08 -7.00
CA VAL A 99 -3.73 14.90 -7.20
C VAL A 99 -3.69 15.44 -8.63
N PHE A 100 -3.96 14.61 -9.62
CA PHE A 100 -3.97 15.01 -11.03
C PHE A 100 -5.09 16.00 -11.35
N LEU A 101 -6.28 15.79 -10.79
CA LEU A 101 -7.40 16.72 -10.93
C LEU A 101 -7.08 18.09 -10.31
N LEU A 102 -6.48 18.11 -9.12
CA LEU A 102 -6.04 19.36 -8.47
C LEU A 102 -4.94 20.07 -9.28
N SER A 103 -3.94 19.32 -9.78
CA SER A 103 -2.90 19.87 -10.66
C SER A 103 -3.50 20.50 -11.91
N PHE A 104 -4.49 19.84 -12.52
CA PHE A 104 -5.20 20.35 -13.69
C PHE A 104 -5.98 21.63 -13.38
N LEU A 105 -6.74 21.67 -12.28
CA LEU A 105 -7.51 22.84 -11.86
C LEU A 105 -6.62 24.06 -11.58
N LEU A 106 -5.43 23.83 -11.03
CA LEU A 106 -4.43 24.87 -10.76
C LEU A 106 -3.62 25.28 -12.01
N LYS A 107 -3.99 24.78 -13.20
CA LYS A 107 -3.34 25.07 -14.50
C LYS A 107 -1.85 24.70 -14.54
N TYR A 108 -1.42 23.77 -13.69
CA TYR A 108 -0.07 23.22 -13.78
C TYR A 108 0.01 22.21 -14.91
N LYS A 109 1.01 22.38 -15.79
CA LYS A 109 1.16 21.70 -17.08
C LYS A 109 1.78 20.30 -16.95
N ILE A 110 1.37 19.49 -15.97
CA ILE A 110 2.25 18.42 -15.46
C ILE A 110 1.85 17.00 -15.90
N VAL A 111 0.61 16.73 -16.34
CA VAL A 111 0.16 15.33 -16.39
C VAL A 111 -0.33 14.91 -17.77
N ASN A 112 0.43 14.01 -18.41
CA ASN A 112 -0.03 13.23 -19.55
C ASN A 112 -0.69 11.92 -19.11
N ILE A 113 -1.57 11.36 -19.95
CA ILE A 113 -2.19 10.04 -19.74
C ILE A 113 -1.13 8.94 -19.50
N LYS A 114 0.04 9.08 -20.15
CA LYS A 114 1.18 8.17 -19.97
C LYS A 114 1.67 8.13 -18.51
N ASP A 115 1.65 9.27 -17.82
CA ASP A 115 2.13 9.37 -16.44
C ASP A 115 1.18 8.64 -15.48
N PHE A 116 -0.11 8.62 -15.78
CA PHE A 116 -1.10 7.84 -15.03
C PHE A 116 -0.85 6.33 -15.14
N PHE A 117 -0.61 5.83 -16.37
CA PHE A 117 -0.27 4.41 -16.57
C PHE A 117 1.03 4.02 -15.87
N ASP A 118 2.01 4.92 -15.85
CA ASP A 118 3.28 4.69 -15.18
C ASP A 118 3.09 4.60 -13.66
N ILE A 119 2.23 5.43 -13.08
CA ILE A 119 1.85 5.30 -11.67
C ILE A 119 1.12 3.99 -11.38
N LEU A 120 0.24 3.51 -12.26
CA LEU A 120 -0.39 2.20 -12.08
C LEU A 120 0.62 1.07 -12.04
N ILE A 121 1.61 1.09 -12.93
CA ILE A 121 2.69 0.09 -12.94
C ILE A 121 3.53 0.18 -11.67
N LEU A 122 3.80 1.40 -11.18
CA LEU A 122 4.49 1.62 -9.91
C LEU A 122 3.72 1.04 -8.71
N ILE A 123 2.40 1.22 -8.67
CA ILE A 123 1.54 0.62 -7.65
C ILE A 123 1.66 -0.92 -7.70
N LEU A 124 1.61 -1.52 -8.90
CA LEU A 124 1.78 -2.97 -9.06
C LEU A 124 3.17 -3.45 -8.60
N ALA A 125 4.23 -2.71 -8.93
CA ALA A 125 5.59 -3.02 -8.50
C ALA A 125 5.70 -3.01 -6.97
N THR A 126 5.10 -2.01 -6.33
CA THR A 126 5.10 -1.86 -4.87
C THR A 126 4.26 -2.93 -4.19
N LEU A 127 3.12 -3.30 -4.76
CA LEU A 127 2.35 -4.44 -4.26
C LEU A 127 3.11 -5.76 -4.43
N ALA A 128 3.92 -5.90 -5.48
CA ALA A 128 4.75 -7.09 -5.64
C ALA A 128 5.75 -7.25 -4.49
N SER A 129 6.43 -6.16 -4.12
CA SER A 129 7.34 -6.15 -2.97
C SER A 129 6.60 -6.39 -1.67
N GLU A 130 5.47 -5.72 -1.42
CA GLU A 130 4.74 -5.89 -0.17
C GLU A 130 4.16 -7.30 0.02
N ASN A 131 3.68 -7.94 -1.06
CA ASN A 131 3.27 -9.34 -1.01
C ASN A 131 4.43 -10.27 -0.62
N ILE A 132 5.68 -9.95 -1.00
CA ILE A 132 6.88 -10.68 -0.59
C ILE A 132 7.28 -10.33 0.85
N VAL A 133 7.25 -9.04 1.22
CA VAL A 133 7.59 -8.57 2.57
C VAL A 133 6.66 -9.20 3.60
N LEU A 134 5.37 -9.30 3.31
CA LEU A 134 4.41 -10.00 4.16
C LEU A 134 4.78 -11.47 4.42
N LEU A 135 5.54 -12.15 3.54
CA LEU A 135 5.97 -13.52 3.81
C LEU A 135 6.89 -13.62 5.04
N PHE A 136 7.61 -12.54 5.34
CA PHE A 136 8.62 -12.47 6.39
C PHE A 136 8.17 -11.59 7.57
N TYR A 137 7.33 -10.58 7.31
CA TYR A 137 6.84 -9.60 8.28
C TYR A 137 5.31 -9.54 8.28
N ASN A 138 4.66 -10.68 8.52
CA ASN A 138 3.18 -10.84 8.57
C ASN A 138 2.55 -10.56 9.94
N LYS A 139 3.33 -10.24 10.97
CA LYS A 139 2.78 -10.08 12.32
C LYS A 139 2.19 -8.68 12.49
N PRO A 140 1.00 -8.58 13.09
CA PRO A 140 0.43 -7.31 13.50
C PRO A 140 1.28 -6.74 14.63
N ILE A 141 1.11 -5.45 14.90
CA ILE A 141 1.86 -4.78 15.97
C ILE A 141 1.43 -5.34 17.34
N PHE A 142 0.15 -5.73 17.49
CA PHE A 142 -0.37 -6.32 18.70
C PHE A 142 -0.65 -7.81 18.51
N THR A 143 -0.07 -8.63 19.38
CA THR A 143 -0.31 -10.08 19.39
C THR A 143 -1.63 -10.45 20.06
N GLU A 144 -2.34 -9.50 20.68
CA GLU A 144 -3.60 -9.68 21.40
C GLU A 144 -4.60 -8.57 21.06
N TYR A 145 -5.89 -8.92 20.96
CA TYR A 145 -6.99 -7.99 20.72
C TYR A 145 -8.19 -8.35 21.62
N PRO A 146 -8.83 -7.39 22.32
CA PRO A 146 -8.62 -5.93 22.27
C PRO A 146 -7.33 -5.44 22.97
N ARG A 147 -6.84 -4.26 22.58
CA ARG A 147 -5.54 -3.71 23.01
C ARG A 147 -5.50 -3.34 24.50
N PRO A 148 -4.44 -3.67 25.25
CA PRO A 148 -4.20 -3.12 26.58
C PRO A 148 -3.65 -1.68 26.53
N LEU A 149 -4.25 -0.77 27.31
CA LEU A 149 -3.98 0.69 27.36
C LEU A 149 -2.54 1.11 27.77
N ILE A 150 -1.70 0.18 28.23
CA ILE A 150 -0.44 0.48 28.95
C ILE A 150 0.79 0.50 28.01
N GLY A 151 0.63 0.12 26.73
CA GLY A 151 1.76 -0.10 25.81
C GLY A 151 2.21 1.09 24.94
N ASP A 152 1.42 2.17 24.82
CA ASP A 152 1.43 3.09 23.65
C ASP A 152 2.76 3.79 23.31
N LYS A 153 3.65 4.02 24.27
CA LYS A 153 4.89 4.81 24.04
C LYS A 153 5.97 4.06 23.24
N TYR A 154 6.03 2.73 23.33
CA TYR A 154 7.00 1.90 22.61
C TYR A 154 6.49 1.36 21.26
N ILE A 155 5.25 1.72 20.91
CA ILE A 155 4.52 1.19 19.75
C ILE A 155 4.97 1.86 18.47
N GLY A 156 5.13 3.19 18.47
CA GLY A 156 5.57 3.94 17.29
C GLY A 156 6.93 3.49 16.75
N LEU A 157 7.88 3.21 17.67
CA LEU A 157 9.22 2.72 17.32
C LEU A 157 9.19 1.30 16.75
N THR A 158 8.34 0.43 17.31
CA THR A 158 8.21 -0.96 16.86
C THR A 158 7.52 -1.03 15.49
N TYR A 159 6.48 -0.21 15.29
CA TYR A 159 5.83 -0.03 14.00
C TYR A 159 6.78 0.53 12.95
N PHE A 160 7.53 1.57 13.28
CA PHE A 160 8.52 2.13 12.35
C PHE A 160 9.58 1.09 11.96
N LYS A 161 10.10 0.32 12.93
CA LYS A 161 11.05 -0.77 12.66
C LYS A 161 10.47 -1.83 11.72
N SER A 162 9.20 -2.19 11.87
CA SER A 162 8.58 -3.19 11.00
C SER A 162 8.39 -2.69 9.57
N MET A 163 8.38 -1.36 9.35
CA MET A 163 8.26 -0.72 8.03
C MET A 163 9.60 -0.52 7.31
N ILE A 164 10.73 -0.61 7.99
CA ILE A 164 12.06 -0.40 7.39
C ILE A 164 12.27 -1.24 6.11
N PRO A 165 11.94 -2.54 6.07
CA PRO A 165 12.11 -3.34 4.85
C PRO A 165 11.32 -2.77 3.66
N SER A 166 10.06 -2.37 3.88
CA SER A 166 9.21 -1.77 2.86
C SER A 166 9.78 -0.43 2.39
N ILE A 167 10.17 0.45 3.31
CA ILE A 167 10.75 1.77 2.98
C ILE A 167 11.99 1.63 2.11
N LEU A 168 12.88 0.69 2.42
CA LEU A 168 14.10 0.45 1.64
C LEU A 168 13.79 -0.07 0.23
N ILE A 169 12.82 -0.98 0.10
CA ILE A 169 12.41 -1.50 -1.21
C ILE A 169 11.70 -0.42 -2.03
N ASP A 170 10.82 0.37 -1.42
CA ASP A 170 10.11 1.47 -2.07
C ASP A 170 11.08 2.53 -2.60
N LEU A 171 12.15 2.80 -1.85
CA LEU A 171 13.23 3.70 -2.28
C LEU A 171 13.95 3.16 -3.52
N LEU A 172 14.29 1.87 -3.51
CA LEU A 172 14.91 1.21 -4.66
C LEU A 172 13.97 1.21 -5.87
N ILE A 173 12.68 0.90 -5.67
CA ILE A 173 11.66 0.95 -6.72
C ILE A 173 11.60 2.37 -7.31
N GLY A 174 11.48 3.42 -6.49
CA GLY A 174 11.44 4.80 -6.98
C GLY A 174 12.68 5.23 -7.78
N MET A 175 13.88 4.79 -7.35
CA MET A 175 15.13 5.04 -8.09
C MET A 175 15.20 4.29 -9.41
N VAL A 176 14.80 3.01 -9.45
CA VAL A 176 14.83 2.20 -10.67
C VAL A 176 13.76 2.65 -11.65
N PHE A 177 12.56 2.97 -11.16
CA PHE A 177 11.41 3.37 -11.96
C PHE A 177 11.66 4.66 -12.75
N THR A 178 12.41 5.60 -12.15
CA THR A 178 12.79 6.86 -12.82
C THR A 178 13.89 6.70 -13.86
N LYS A 179 14.76 5.70 -13.72
CA LYS A 179 15.93 5.52 -14.61
C LYS A 179 15.74 4.49 -15.71
N TYR A 180 14.90 3.48 -15.52
CA TYR A 180 14.78 2.35 -16.42
C TYR A 180 13.33 2.05 -16.83
N SER A 181 13.12 1.75 -18.11
CA SER A 181 11.80 1.36 -18.65
C SER A 181 11.54 -0.15 -18.44
N LEU A 182 11.32 -0.56 -17.19
CA LEU A 182 11.11 -1.97 -16.79
C LEU A 182 9.64 -2.34 -16.58
N LYS A 183 8.73 -1.68 -17.30
CA LYS A 183 7.27 -1.77 -17.10
C LYS A 183 6.73 -3.19 -17.11
N TYR A 184 7.10 -3.97 -18.13
CA TYR A 184 6.65 -5.36 -18.27
C TYR A 184 7.24 -6.28 -17.19
N LEU A 185 8.47 -6.03 -16.76
CA LEU A 185 9.10 -6.77 -15.68
C LEU A 185 8.35 -6.55 -14.36
N PHE A 186 7.96 -5.31 -14.06
CA PHE A 186 7.18 -5.02 -12.84
C PHE A 186 5.81 -5.71 -12.84
N ILE A 187 5.11 -5.71 -13.98
CA ILE A 187 3.84 -6.43 -14.13
C ILE A 187 4.05 -7.94 -13.91
N PHE A 188 5.10 -8.50 -14.50
CA PHE A 188 5.45 -9.91 -14.33
C PHE A 188 5.78 -10.25 -12.87
N CYS A 189 6.58 -9.42 -12.20
CA CYS A 189 6.90 -9.57 -10.78
C CYS A 189 5.66 -9.57 -9.90
N TYR A 190 4.66 -8.73 -10.21
CA TYR A 190 3.39 -8.69 -9.48
C TYR A 190 2.60 -10.01 -9.60
N PHE A 191 2.53 -10.61 -10.79
CA PHE A 191 1.88 -11.90 -10.93
C PHE A 191 2.63 -13.02 -10.19
N ILE A 192 3.96 -13.01 -10.27
CA ILE A 192 4.80 -13.97 -9.54
C ILE A 192 4.62 -13.81 -8.03
N SER A 193 4.60 -12.59 -7.50
CA SER A 193 4.47 -12.37 -6.06
C SER A 193 3.14 -12.92 -5.53
N ILE A 194 2.05 -12.79 -6.28
CA ILE A 194 0.75 -13.40 -5.93
C ILE A 194 0.87 -14.93 -5.86
N ILE A 195 1.52 -15.54 -6.85
CA ILE A 195 1.69 -17.00 -6.90
C ILE A 195 2.53 -17.48 -5.71
N ILE A 196 3.67 -16.83 -5.45
CA ILE A 196 4.55 -17.15 -4.31
C ILE A 196 3.78 -16.99 -3.00
N PHE A 197 3.04 -15.89 -2.84
CA PHE A 197 2.28 -15.63 -1.62
C PHE A 197 1.19 -16.68 -1.42
N TYR A 198 0.42 -17.01 -2.46
CA TYR A 198 -0.58 -18.06 -2.42
C TYR A 198 0.02 -19.41 -1.99
N ILE A 199 1.14 -19.83 -2.58
CA ILE A 199 1.81 -21.09 -2.26
C ILE A 199 2.26 -21.11 -0.80
N ARG A 200 2.91 -20.03 -0.32
CA ARG A 200 3.36 -19.92 1.08
C ARG A 200 2.19 -20.01 2.05
N VAL A 201 1.13 -19.26 1.81
CA VAL A 201 -0.06 -19.21 2.68
C VAL A 201 -0.79 -20.55 2.69
N LYS A 202 -0.87 -21.23 1.54
CA LYS A 202 -1.50 -22.56 1.45
C LYS A 202 -0.74 -23.62 2.23
N ASN A 203 0.59 -23.57 2.21
CA ASN A 203 1.45 -24.59 2.81
C ASN A 203 1.67 -24.39 4.31
N ARG A 204 1.80 -23.15 4.75
CA ARG A 204 2.23 -22.80 6.10
C ARG A 204 1.27 -21.86 6.84
N GLY A 205 0.11 -21.53 6.27
CA GLY A 205 -0.78 -20.51 6.84
C GLY A 205 -0.30 -19.09 6.55
N LEU A 206 -1.21 -18.12 6.69
CA LEU A 206 -0.93 -16.70 6.47
C LEU A 206 -0.11 -16.09 7.60
N TYR A 207 -0.22 -16.68 8.79
CA TYR A 207 0.18 -16.08 10.07
C TYR A 207 0.99 -17.03 10.97
N ASP A 208 1.50 -18.13 10.40
CA ASP A 208 2.43 -19.07 11.02
C ASP A 208 3.81 -19.04 10.30
#